data_AF-A0A2J6TEJ2-F1
#
_entry.id   AF-A0A2J6TEJ2-F1
#
_cell.length_a   1.000
_cell.length_b   1.000
_cell.length_c   1.000
_cell.angle_alpha   90.00
_cell.angle_beta   90.00
_cell.angle_gamma   90.00
#
_symmetry.space_group_name_H-M   'P 1'
#
loop_
_entity.id
_entity.type
_entity.pdbx_description
1 polymer ?
#
loop_
_entity_poly.entity_id
_entity_poly.type
_entity_poly.pdbx_seq_one_letter_code
_entity_poly.pdbx_strand_id
1 'polypeptide(L)'
;MRPIEDLAIKPFSKRRATGEPHGIDEWIELLQPLLGEETRERYEDMLAGKVILIDVRLFGGGGSHILKQTDMEFLDFGMDRESFEEGVVRGLKAGSRAEQAGLKEGDRIVKSSYLWRCVDHFEEKITVAVEREGVEMEIRYWPRGCEMAKSWQMVKWMMNDLCTEFESDLDKENSINTPAAQI
;
A
#
# COMPACT_ATOMS: atom_id res chain seq x y z
N MET A 1 21.09 3.83 -25.33
CA MET A 1 20.10 2.86 -25.84
C MET A 1 18.92 2.90 -24.91
N ARG A 2 17.70 3.02 -25.42
CA ARG A 2 16.48 3.05 -24.60
C ARG A 2 15.69 1.78 -24.92
N PRO A 3 15.90 0.69 -24.17
CA PRO A 3 15.56 -0.66 -24.66
C PRO A 3 14.07 -0.83 -24.97
N ILE A 4 13.17 -0.34 -24.10
CA ILE A 4 11.73 -0.45 -24.34
C ILE A 4 11.25 0.43 -25.50
N GLU A 5 11.79 1.64 -25.63
CA GLU A 5 11.46 2.55 -26.72
C GLU A 5 11.93 2.03 -28.08
N ASP A 6 13.16 1.52 -28.12
CA ASP A 6 13.82 1.11 -29.35
C ASP A 6 13.38 -0.29 -29.82
N LEU A 7 13.03 -1.19 -28.90
CA LEU A 7 12.67 -2.58 -29.23
C LEU A 7 11.17 -2.88 -29.19
N ALA A 8 10.36 -2.10 -28.46
CA ALA A 8 8.91 -2.32 -28.42
C ALA A 8 8.12 -1.14 -28.97
N ILE A 9 8.25 0.06 -28.39
CA ILE A 9 7.35 1.19 -28.70
C ILE A 9 7.48 1.65 -30.16
N LYS A 10 8.71 1.87 -30.65
CA LYS A 10 8.93 2.31 -32.04
C LYS A 10 8.52 1.24 -33.06
N PRO A 11 8.92 -0.04 -32.94
CA PRO A 11 8.45 -1.10 -33.84
C PRO A 11 6.92 -1.24 -33.84
N PHE A 12 6.28 -1.22 -32.67
CA PHE A 12 4.83 -1.34 -32.55
C PHE A 12 4.10 -0.16 -33.24
N SER A 13 4.57 1.06 -33.02
CA SER A 13 4.04 2.27 -33.67
C SER A 13 4.18 2.21 -35.20
N LYS A 14 5.31 1.69 -35.69
CA LYS A 14 5.53 1.47 -37.12
C LYS A 14 4.55 0.44 -37.70
N ARG A 15 4.37 -0.72 -37.05
CA ARG A 15 3.42 -1.76 -37.47
C ARG A 15 2.01 -1.18 -37.62
N ARG A 16 1.57 -0.39 -36.64
CA ARG A 16 0.29 0.32 -36.69
C ARG A 16 0.17 1.29 -37.86
N ALA A 17 1.21 2.09 -38.12
CA ALA A 17 1.21 3.06 -39.21
C ALA A 17 1.21 2.43 -40.61
N THR A 18 1.77 1.23 -40.76
CA THR A 18 1.83 0.49 -42.03
C THR A 18 0.66 -0.47 -42.23
N GLY A 19 -0.26 -0.58 -41.25
CA GLY A 19 -1.38 -1.52 -41.30
C GLY A 19 -1.00 -2.97 -41.06
N GLU A 20 0.21 -3.23 -40.54
CA GLU A 20 0.62 -4.55 -40.07
C GLU A 20 -0.13 -4.93 -38.79
N PRO A 21 -0.19 -6.23 -38.41
CA PRO A 21 -0.76 -6.66 -37.13
C PRO A 21 -0.14 -5.92 -35.94
N HIS A 22 -0.98 -5.46 -35.00
CA HIS A 22 -0.57 -4.58 -33.91
C HIS A 22 -1.48 -4.71 -32.66
N GLY A 23 -1.65 -5.94 -32.16
CA GLY A 23 -2.40 -6.27 -30.96
C GLY A 23 -1.52 -6.64 -29.76
N ILE A 24 -2.14 -7.24 -28.75
CA ILE A 24 -1.46 -7.69 -27.52
C ILE A 24 -0.43 -8.77 -27.82
N ASP A 25 -0.72 -9.67 -28.75
CA ASP A 25 0.21 -10.75 -29.09
C ASP A 25 1.49 -10.19 -29.72
N GLU A 26 1.38 -9.22 -30.63
CA GLU A 26 2.54 -8.53 -31.21
C GLU A 26 3.28 -7.66 -30.18
N TRP A 27 2.57 -7.08 -29.22
CA TRP A 27 3.20 -6.33 -28.12
C TRP A 27 4.02 -7.26 -27.22
N ILE A 28 3.49 -8.44 -26.86
CA ILE A 28 4.18 -9.46 -26.07
C ILE A 28 5.39 -9.99 -26.84
N GLU A 29 5.25 -10.25 -28.15
CA GLU A 29 6.35 -10.69 -29.03
C GLU A 29 7.52 -9.69 -28.99
N LEU A 30 7.23 -8.39 -29.08
CA LEU A 30 8.25 -7.34 -29.04
C LEU A 30 8.92 -7.19 -27.65
N LEU A 31 8.20 -7.49 -26.57
CA LEU A 31 8.71 -7.40 -25.20
C LEU A 31 9.47 -8.65 -24.74
N GLN A 32 9.18 -9.82 -25.30
CA GLN A 32 9.77 -11.09 -24.87
C GLN A 32 11.32 -11.09 -24.89
N PRO A 33 12.02 -10.50 -25.89
CA PRO A 33 13.48 -10.41 -25.86
C PRO A 33 14.04 -9.54 -24.72
N LEU A 34 13.23 -8.63 -24.16
CA LEU A 34 13.60 -7.75 -23.06
C LEU A 34 13.27 -8.32 -21.69
N LEU A 35 12.09 -8.92 -21.57
CA LEU A 35 11.49 -9.31 -20.30
C LEU A 35 11.56 -10.83 -20.04
N GLY A 36 11.94 -11.62 -21.05
CA GLY A 36 12.07 -13.07 -20.96
C GLY A 36 10.75 -13.82 -21.16
N GLU A 37 10.78 -15.12 -20.91
CA GLU A 37 9.67 -16.05 -21.18
C GLU A 37 8.43 -15.77 -20.30
N GLU A 38 8.60 -15.16 -19.14
CA GLU A 38 7.52 -14.78 -18.22
C GLU A 38 6.63 -13.62 -18.71
N THR A 39 6.98 -12.98 -19.84
CA THR A 39 6.26 -11.78 -20.34
C THR A 39 4.76 -12.01 -20.49
N ARG A 40 4.36 -13.18 -21.02
CA ARG A 40 2.95 -13.53 -21.21
C ARG A 40 2.25 -13.80 -19.89
N GLU A 41 2.87 -14.58 -19.01
CA GLU A 41 2.32 -14.88 -17.69
C GLU A 41 2.07 -13.60 -16.89
N ARG A 42 3.02 -12.66 -16.89
CA ARG A 42 2.86 -11.36 -16.21
C ARG A 42 1.72 -10.52 -16.78
N TYR A 43 1.48 -10.59 -18.09
CA TYR A 43 0.32 -9.95 -18.71
C TYR A 43 -0.99 -10.60 -18.28
N GLU A 44 -1.04 -11.93 -18.23
CA GLU A 44 -2.22 -12.69 -17.81
C GLU A 44 -2.52 -12.47 -16.31
N ASP A 45 -1.50 -12.39 -15.47
CA ASP A 45 -1.61 -12.05 -14.06
C ASP A 45 -2.23 -10.66 -13.85
N MET A 46 -1.81 -9.69 -14.66
CA MET A 46 -2.40 -8.35 -14.66
C MET A 46 -3.89 -8.38 -15.05
N LEU A 47 -4.26 -9.14 -16.09
CA LEU A 47 -5.66 -9.30 -16.51
C LEU A 47 -6.51 -10.01 -15.45
N ALA A 48 -5.94 -10.98 -14.75
CA ALA A 48 -6.59 -11.71 -13.68
C ALA A 48 -6.71 -10.91 -12.37
N GLY A 49 -6.16 -9.69 -12.32
CA GLY A 49 -6.14 -8.86 -11.12
C GLY A 49 -5.30 -9.45 -9.99
N LYS A 50 -4.31 -10.29 -10.32
CA LYS A 50 -3.36 -10.79 -9.31
C LYS A 50 -2.51 -9.63 -8.78
N VAL A 51 -2.09 -9.76 -7.53
CA VAL A 51 -1.17 -8.79 -6.92
C VAL A 51 0.19 -8.90 -7.61
N ILE A 52 0.56 -7.87 -8.36
CA ILE A 52 1.88 -7.77 -8.98
C ILE A 52 2.79 -7.00 -8.02
N LEU A 53 3.72 -7.70 -7.38
CA LEU A 53 4.75 -7.08 -6.55
C LEU A 53 5.93 -6.70 -7.43
N ILE A 54 6.32 -5.43 -7.36
CA ILE A 54 7.52 -4.94 -8.04
C ILE A 54 8.73 -5.45 -7.26
N ASP A 55 9.66 -6.09 -7.96
CA ASP A 55 10.87 -6.63 -7.36
C ASP A 55 11.71 -5.53 -6.68
N VAL A 56 12.12 -5.76 -5.43
CA VAL A 56 12.93 -4.82 -4.62
C VAL A 56 14.22 -4.38 -5.32
N ARG A 57 14.80 -5.23 -6.17
CA ARG A 57 16.02 -4.94 -6.94
C ARG A 57 15.80 -3.82 -7.95
N LEU A 58 14.56 -3.60 -8.41
CA LEU A 58 14.23 -2.49 -9.32
C LEU A 58 14.36 -1.12 -8.64
N PHE A 59 14.19 -1.07 -7.32
CA PHE A 59 14.43 0.13 -6.50
C PHE A 59 15.83 0.13 -5.87
N GLY A 60 16.54 -1.00 -5.95
CA GLY A 60 17.79 -1.29 -5.27
C GLY A 60 19.06 -0.94 -6.04
N GLY A 61 19.00 -0.24 -7.18
CA GLY A 61 20.19 0.18 -7.94
C GLY A 61 21.22 0.98 -7.12
N GLY A 62 20.85 1.50 -5.94
CA GLY A 62 21.75 2.11 -4.97
C GLY A 62 21.81 1.47 -3.58
N GLY A 63 21.22 0.28 -3.38
CA GLY A 63 21.28 -0.48 -2.10
C GLY A 63 20.73 0.25 -0.86
N SER A 64 20.00 1.35 -1.06
CA SER A 64 19.67 2.29 0.02
C SER A 64 18.26 2.10 0.57
N HIS A 65 17.38 1.39 -0.14
CA HIS A 65 15.99 1.17 0.25
C HIS A 65 15.52 -0.24 -0.12
N ILE A 66 14.56 -0.76 0.63
CA ILE A 66 13.87 -2.03 0.39
C ILE A 66 12.36 -1.77 0.38
N LEU A 67 11.61 -2.56 -0.41
CA LEU A 67 10.16 -2.58 -0.32
C LEU A 67 9.77 -3.51 0.83
N LYS A 68 9.17 -2.96 1.88
CA LYS A 68 8.71 -3.71 3.04
C LYS A 68 7.19 -3.74 3.05
N GLN A 69 6.63 -4.94 3.14
CA GLN A 69 5.20 -5.08 3.42
C GLN A 69 4.95 -4.67 4.88
N THR A 70 3.94 -3.85 5.10
CA THR A 70 3.48 -3.41 6.42
C THR A 70 1.96 -3.40 6.45
N ASP A 71 1.38 -3.68 7.61
CA ASP A 71 -0.05 -3.52 7.81
C ASP A 71 -0.32 -2.07 8.24
N MET A 72 -1.34 -1.44 7.65
CA MET A 72 -1.73 -0.07 7.92
C MET A 72 -3.24 0.04 8.08
N GLU A 73 -3.67 0.82 9.05
CA GLU A 73 -5.10 1.09 9.23
C GLU A 73 -5.65 1.99 8.11
N PHE A 74 -6.88 1.74 7.70
CA PHE A 74 -7.54 2.59 6.69
C PHE A 74 -7.77 4.01 7.22
N LEU A 75 -7.69 4.99 6.32
CA LEU A 75 -8.23 6.33 6.58
C LEU A 75 -9.73 6.21 6.85
N ASP A 76 -10.14 6.55 8.06
CA ASP A 76 -11.54 6.58 8.46
C ASP A 76 -11.76 7.71 9.45
N PHE A 77 -12.58 8.69 9.08
CA PHE A 77 -12.94 9.79 9.97
C PHE A 77 -13.95 9.37 11.04
N GLY A 78 -14.45 8.13 11.01
CA GLY A 78 -15.42 7.62 11.98
C GLY A 78 -16.83 8.19 11.81
N MET A 79 -17.07 8.95 10.74
CA MET A 79 -18.37 9.53 10.37
C MET A 79 -18.42 9.73 8.84
N ASP A 80 -19.57 10.11 8.31
CA ASP A 80 -19.71 10.39 6.88
C ASP A 80 -18.84 11.57 6.48
N ARG A 81 -18.10 11.44 5.37
CA ARG A 81 -17.20 12.49 4.90
C ARG A 81 -17.94 13.78 4.53
N GLU A 82 -19.19 13.66 4.09
CA GLU A 82 -20.06 14.80 3.76
C GLU A 82 -20.35 15.67 5.00
N SER A 83 -20.23 15.14 6.22
CA SER A 83 -20.41 15.88 7.48
C SER A 83 -19.58 17.16 7.53
N PHE A 84 -18.36 17.14 6.99
CA PHE A 84 -17.48 18.31 6.98
C PHE A 84 -17.97 19.42 6.06
N GLU A 85 -18.66 19.08 4.98
CA GLU A 85 -19.22 20.04 4.01
C GLU A 85 -20.59 20.54 4.48
N GLU A 86 -21.42 19.65 5.03
CA GLU A 86 -22.73 19.98 5.58
C GLU A 86 -22.66 20.75 6.91
N GLY A 87 -21.53 20.67 7.62
CA GLY A 87 -21.35 21.33 8.91
C GLY A 87 -22.08 20.64 10.06
N VAL A 88 -22.39 19.35 9.94
CA VAL A 88 -23.06 18.56 10.98
C VAL A 88 -22.53 17.13 10.96
N VAL A 89 -22.24 16.57 12.13
CA VAL A 89 -21.82 15.17 12.27
C VAL A 89 -22.97 14.25 11.88
N ARG A 90 -22.74 13.44 10.83
CA ARG A 90 -23.66 12.40 10.37
C ARG A 90 -22.98 11.05 10.23
N GLY A 91 -23.76 9.99 10.45
CA GLY A 91 -23.29 8.63 10.23
C GLY A 91 -22.13 8.27 11.15
N LEU A 92 -22.12 8.80 12.37
CA LEU A 92 -21.08 8.50 13.35
C LEU A 92 -21.05 6.99 13.62
N LYS A 93 -19.90 6.39 13.33
CA LYS A 93 -19.68 4.96 13.45
C LYS A 93 -19.46 4.60 14.92
N ALA A 94 -20.27 3.68 15.43
CA ALA A 94 -20.10 3.14 16.77
C ALA A 94 -18.74 2.45 16.94
N GLY A 95 -18.10 2.68 18.08
CA GLY A 95 -16.75 2.20 18.40
C GLY A 95 -15.63 2.91 17.64
N SER A 96 -15.93 3.89 16.77
CA SER A 96 -14.90 4.63 16.04
C SER A 96 -14.08 5.52 16.96
N ARG A 97 -12.87 5.90 16.50
CA ARG A 97 -12.02 6.85 17.23
C ARG A 97 -12.66 8.23 17.35
N ALA A 98 -13.54 8.60 16.43
CA ALA A 98 -14.34 9.83 16.51
C ALA A 98 -15.32 9.79 17.69
N GLU A 99 -16.11 8.72 17.79
CA GLU A 99 -17.04 8.52 18.91
C GLU A 99 -16.30 8.45 20.25
N GLN A 100 -15.21 7.68 20.33
CA GLN A 100 -14.38 7.54 21.54
C GLN A 100 -13.76 8.88 21.98
N ALA A 101 -13.45 9.76 21.02
CA ALA A 101 -12.95 11.11 21.30
C ALA A 101 -14.04 12.09 21.74
N GLY A 102 -15.32 11.69 21.68
CA GLY A 102 -16.45 12.45 22.20
C GLY A 102 -17.29 13.18 21.17
N LEU A 103 -17.07 12.94 19.86
CA LEU A 103 -18.01 13.39 18.82
C LEU A 103 -19.35 12.69 19.03
N LYS A 104 -20.44 13.41 18.76
CA LYS A 104 -21.80 12.87 18.80
C LYS A 104 -22.53 13.18 17.52
N GLU A 105 -23.44 12.27 17.17
CA GLU A 105 -24.36 12.47 16.06
C GLU A 105 -25.13 13.79 16.23
N GLY A 106 -25.19 14.60 15.18
CA GLY A 106 -25.87 15.89 15.18
C GLY A 106 -25.07 17.07 15.75
N ASP A 107 -23.83 16.87 16.20
CA ASP A 107 -22.94 17.98 16.56
C ASP A 107 -22.76 18.93 15.36
N ARG A 108 -22.86 20.24 15.60
CA ARG A 108 -22.62 21.23 14.54
C ARG A 108 -21.12 21.46 14.37
N ILE A 109 -20.56 21.12 13.23
CA ILE A 109 -19.15 21.34 12.92
C ILE A 109 -18.97 22.82 12.57
N VAL A 110 -18.27 23.55 13.43
CA VAL A 110 -17.96 24.98 13.23
C VAL A 110 -16.67 25.13 12.42
N LYS A 111 -15.70 24.24 12.66
CA LYS A 111 -14.40 24.25 11.98
C LYS A 111 -13.75 22.87 12.04
N SER A 112 -12.94 22.55 11.05
CA SER A 112 -12.04 21.39 11.11
C SER A 112 -10.63 21.77 10.65
N SER A 113 -9.64 20.96 11.03
CA SER A 113 -8.35 20.96 10.35
C SER A 113 -8.50 20.44 8.92
N TYR A 114 -7.47 20.64 8.10
CA TYR A 114 -7.48 20.22 6.71
C TYR A 114 -7.50 18.69 6.56
N LEU A 115 -8.58 18.14 6.01
CA LEU A 115 -8.76 16.69 5.81
C LEU A 115 -7.63 16.08 4.97
N TRP A 116 -7.16 16.79 3.93
CA TRP A 116 -6.11 16.30 3.03
C TRP A 116 -4.81 15.97 3.77
N ARG A 117 -4.51 16.67 4.87
CA ARG A 117 -3.33 16.33 5.68
C ARG A 117 -3.42 14.93 6.29
N CYS A 118 -4.63 14.52 6.69
CA CYS A 118 -4.87 13.18 7.22
C CYS A 118 -4.80 12.10 6.13
N VAL A 119 -4.98 12.47 4.86
CA VAL A 119 -4.80 11.59 3.70
C VAL A 119 -3.31 11.39 3.44
N ASP A 120 -2.54 12.49 3.39
CA ASP A 120 -1.13 12.47 3.00
C ASP A 120 -0.20 12.01 4.12
N HIS A 121 -0.57 12.25 5.38
CA HIS A 121 0.25 11.97 6.54
C HIS A 121 -0.41 10.93 7.44
N PHE A 122 0.21 9.75 7.53
CA PHE A 122 -0.39 8.62 8.23
C PHE A 122 -0.70 8.90 9.70
N GLU A 123 0.19 9.62 10.39
CA GLU A 123 0.09 9.92 11.82
C GLU A 123 -0.69 11.20 12.13
N GLU A 124 -1.16 11.94 11.12
CA GLU A 124 -1.83 13.22 11.35
C GLU A 124 -3.16 13.01 12.05
N LYS A 125 -3.37 13.77 13.13
CA LYS A 125 -4.65 13.82 13.84
C LYS A 125 -5.53 14.90 13.24
N ILE A 126 -6.82 14.60 13.12
CA ILE A 126 -7.82 15.60 12.79
C ILE A 126 -8.27 16.31 14.06
N THR A 127 -8.47 17.62 13.94
CA THR A 127 -9.10 18.46 14.96
C THR A 127 -10.42 18.98 14.40
N VAL A 128 -11.51 18.81 15.15
CA VAL A 128 -12.86 19.28 14.79
C VAL A 128 -13.38 20.13 15.95
N ALA A 129 -13.67 21.39 15.67
CA ALA A 129 -14.40 22.26 16.58
C ALA A 129 -15.90 22.09 16.30
N VAL A 130 -16.64 21.69 17.34
CA VAL A 130 -18.08 21.49 17.26
C VAL A 130 -18.79 22.39 18.25
N GLU A 131 -20.02 22.78 17.91
CA GLU A 131 -20.96 23.39 18.84
C GLU A 131 -22.05 22.37 19.20
N ARG A 132 -22.22 22.15 20.50
CA ARG A 132 -23.27 21.31 21.06
C ARG A 132 -23.98 22.10 22.14
N GLU A 133 -25.30 22.27 21.98
CA GLU A 133 -26.14 22.99 22.95
C GLU A 133 -25.62 24.42 23.26
N GLY A 134 -25.05 25.09 22.25
CA GLY A 134 -24.49 26.44 22.37
C GLY A 134 -23.09 26.51 23.01
N VAL A 135 -22.45 25.37 23.27
CA VAL A 135 -21.08 25.30 23.78
C VAL A 135 -20.15 24.81 22.68
N GLU A 136 -19.15 25.62 22.34
CA GLU A 136 -18.07 25.20 21.44
C GLU A 136 -17.04 24.35 22.18
N MET A 137 -16.63 23.24 21.57
CA MET A 137 -15.57 22.38 22.08
C MET A 137 -14.71 21.84 20.93
N GLU A 138 -13.43 21.66 21.22
CA GLU A 138 -12.47 21.08 20.28
C GLU A 138 -12.28 19.59 20.57
N ILE A 139 -12.45 18.77 19.54
CA ILE A 139 -12.25 17.32 19.61
C ILE A 139 -11.11 16.94 18.66
N ARG A 140 -10.13 16.20 19.16
CA ARG A 140 -8.95 15.80 18.40
C ARG A 140 -8.75 14.29 18.46
N TYR A 141 -8.64 13.66 17.30
CA TYR A 141 -8.45 12.21 17.21
C TYR A 141 -7.64 11.81 15.98
N TRP A 142 -7.18 10.56 15.96
CA TRP A 142 -6.47 10.00 14.82
C TRP A 142 -7.50 9.33 13.88
N PRO A 143 -7.70 9.84 12.65
CA PRO A 143 -8.77 9.39 11.77
C PRO A 143 -8.36 8.11 11.03
N ARG A 144 -8.26 7.03 11.78
CA ARG A 144 -8.00 5.68 11.25
C ARG A 144 -9.06 4.71 11.73
N GLY A 145 -9.37 3.73 10.90
CA GLY A 145 -10.21 2.59 11.27
C GLY A 145 -9.43 1.58 12.10
N CYS A 146 -10.11 0.56 12.61
CA CYS A 146 -9.46 -0.59 13.28
C CYS A 146 -9.09 -1.71 12.29
N GLU A 147 -9.61 -1.63 11.06
CA GLU A 147 -9.29 -2.58 10.00
C GLU A 147 -7.93 -2.28 9.38
N MET A 148 -7.15 -3.34 9.19
CA MET A 148 -5.80 -3.28 8.63
C MET A 148 -5.80 -3.67 7.16
N ALA A 149 -5.05 -2.91 6.36
CA ALA A 149 -4.75 -3.20 4.98
C ALA A 149 -3.27 -3.58 4.83
N LYS A 150 -2.98 -4.56 3.96
CA LYS A 150 -1.61 -4.79 3.51
C LYS A 150 -1.17 -3.60 2.66
N SER A 151 -0.02 -3.04 3.00
CA SER A 151 0.61 -1.94 2.31
C SER A 151 2.08 -2.28 2.05
N TRP A 152 2.68 -1.64 1.05
CA TRP A 152 4.09 -1.79 0.73
C TRP A 152 4.75 -0.42 0.77
N GLN A 153 5.76 -0.28 1.63
CA GLN A 153 6.48 0.97 1.81
C GLN A 153 7.94 0.82 1.39
N MET A 154 8.45 1.84 0.73
CA MET A 154 9.89 1.97 0.49
C MET A 154 10.54 2.47 1.78
N VAL A 155 11.29 1.62 2.45
CA VAL A 155 12.00 1.95 3.69
C VAL A 155 13.50 1.95 3.44
N LYS A 156 14.23 2.85 4.11
CA LYS A 156 15.69 2.91 3.98
C LYS A 156 16.29 1.62 4.53
N TRP A 157 17.19 1.01 3.78
CA TRP A 157 17.96 -0.14 4.21
C TRP A 157 18.89 0.29 5.35
N MET A 158 18.64 -0.23 6.55
CA MET A 158 19.47 -0.02 7.73
C MET A 158 20.21 -1.33 8.01
N MET A 159 21.53 -1.26 8.16
CA MET A 159 22.41 -2.45 8.31
C MET A 159 22.06 -3.35 9.51
N ASN A 160 21.15 -2.93 10.40
CA ASN A 160 20.71 -3.68 11.58
C ASN A 160 19.58 -4.68 11.30
N ASP A 161 18.96 -4.69 10.11
CA ASP A 161 17.81 -5.57 9.80
C ASP A 161 18.22 -7.02 9.45
N LEU A 162 19.51 -7.39 9.61
CA LEU A 162 20.02 -8.74 9.30
C LEU A 162 20.07 -9.73 10.47
N CYS A 163 19.69 -9.34 11.69
CA CYS A 163 19.87 -10.22 12.86
C CYS A 163 18.63 -11.02 13.30
N THR A 164 17.46 -10.94 12.64
CA THR A 164 16.23 -11.58 13.19
C THR A 164 15.58 -12.65 12.35
N GLU A 165 16.02 -12.94 11.12
CA GLU A 165 15.34 -13.96 10.28
C GLU A 165 16.19 -15.17 9.88
N PHE A 166 17.50 -15.21 10.19
CA PHE A 166 18.36 -16.35 9.82
C PHE A 166 18.67 -17.34 10.95
N GLU A 167 18.36 -17.02 12.21
CA GLU A 167 18.66 -17.94 13.34
C GLU A 167 17.59 -19.02 13.58
N SER A 168 16.41 -18.96 12.93
CA SER A 168 15.31 -19.90 13.23
C SER A 168 15.37 -21.24 12.48
N ASP A 169 16.24 -21.38 11.48
CA ASP A 169 16.33 -22.57 10.63
C ASP A 169 17.59 -23.44 10.86
N LEU A 170 18.59 -22.95 11.59
CA LEU A 170 19.79 -23.73 11.92
C LEU A 170 19.65 -24.62 13.18
N ASP A 171 18.62 -24.39 14.00
CA ASP A 171 18.38 -25.17 15.22
C ASP A 171 17.55 -26.45 14.99
N LYS A 172 17.03 -26.68 13.77
CA LYS A 172 16.19 -27.85 13.46
C LYS A 172 16.93 -29.03 12.83
N GLU A 173 18.18 -28.86 12.39
CA GLU A 173 18.97 -29.96 11.79
C GLU A 173 19.87 -30.72 12.78
N ASN A 174 20.03 -30.27 14.03
CA ASN A 174 20.89 -30.95 15.02
C ASN A 174 20.17 -31.93 15.96
N SER A 175 18.95 -32.38 15.64
CA SER A 175 18.19 -33.35 16.45
C SER A 175 17.80 -34.63 15.71
N ILE A 176 18.76 -35.27 15.02
CA ILE A 176 18.60 -36.64 14.52
C ILE A 176 19.75 -37.53 15.02
N ASN A 177 19.50 -38.14 16.19
CA ASN A 177 19.90 -39.46 16.67
C ASN A 177 21.25 -40.08 16.25
N THR A 178 22.17 -40.07 17.20
CA THR A 178 23.22 -41.08 17.42
C THR A 178 22.60 -42.46 17.72
N PRO A 179 22.97 -43.55 17.01
CA PRO A 179 22.67 -44.90 17.49
C PRO A 179 23.71 -45.34 18.52
N ALA A 180 23.23 -45.85 19.65
CA ALA A 180 24.00 -46.52 20.68
C ALA A 180 24.68 -47.79 20.13
N ALA A 181 25.97 -47.96 20.43
CA ALA A 181 26.65 -49.25 20.37
C ALA A 181 27.14 -49.60 21.78
N GLN A 182 26.51 -50.63 22.36
CA GLN A 182 26.98 -51.35 23.53
C GLN A 182 27.69 -52.63 23.07
N ILE A 183 28.88 -52.85 23.64
CA ILE A 183 29.68 -54.08 23.81
C ILE A 183 30.04 -54.88 22.55
#